data_AF-A0A969T3W4-F1
#
_entry.id   AF-A0A969T3W4-F1
#
_cell.length_a   1.000
_cell.length_b   1.000
_cell.length_c   1.000
_cell.angle_alpha   90.00
_cell.angle_beta   90.00
_cell.angle_gamma   90.00
#
_symmetry.space_group_name_H-M   'P 1'
#
loop_
_entity.id
_entity.type
_entity.pdbx_description
1 polymer ?
#
loop_
_entity_poly.entity_id
_entity_poly.type
_entity_poly.pdbx_seq_one_letter_code
_entity_poly.pdbx_strand_id
1 'polypeptide(L)'
;MVIWGALLTGSLASISERVEVLHQLRYSRAEQQTLSRLLEGLAVFQAVMDRSEDVLVVYRLFQKLGSLLPGLMLLALATGSRWQVARGWLERYEDPKDPLAHPVPLLDGRVLMQALQLSPGPAVGQLLTQVGEAQAQGLIHTPSEALGYARQQMGSLKGI
;
A
#
# COMPACT_ATOMS: atom_id res chain seq x y z
N MET A 1 -27.98 18.44 8.99
CA MET A 1 -28.03 16.96 9.12
C MET A 1 -28.10 16.21 7.77
N VAL A 2 -27.85 16.86 6.62
CA VAL A 2 -28.00 16.24 5.28
C VAL A 2 -26.64 15.94 4.59
N ILE A 3 -25.55 16.56 5.05
CA ILE A 3 -24.24 16.48 4.38
C ILE A 3 -23.54 15.13 4.63
N TRP A 4 -23.75 14.50 5.78
CA TRP A 4 -23.16 13.18 6.09
C TRP A 4 -23.74 12.05 5.25
N GLY A 5 -25.00 12.16 4.83
CA GLY A 5 -25.66 11.18 3.97
C GLY A 5 -25.05 11.17 2.56
N ALA A 6 -24.82 12.33 1.96
CA ALA A 6 -24.29 12.44 0.60
C ALA A 6 -22.85 11.93 0.45
N LEU A 7 -22.02 12.09 1.49
CA LEU A 7 -20.64 11.60 1.48
C LEU A 7 -20.56 10.06 1.52
N LEU A 8 -21.52 9.39 2.15
CA LEU A 8 -21.49 7.95 2.42
C LEU A 8 -22.44 7.10 1.54
N THR A 9 -23.55 7.67 1.03
CA THR A 9 -24.63 6.88 0.39
C THR A 9 -24.67 6.93 -1.15
N GLY A 10 -23.60 7.34 -1.81
CA GLY A 10 -23.43 7.02 -3.24
C GLY A 10 -24.37 7.75 -4.22
N SER A 11 -24.72 9.01 -3.96
CA SER A 11 -25.28 9.87 -5.03
C SER A 11 -24.16 10.72 -5.63
N LEU A 12 -23.53 10.19 -6.69
CA LEU A 12 -22.82 10.90 -7.76
C LEU A 12 -22.24 12.29 -7.39
N ALA A 13 -21.27 12.32 -6.49
CA ALA A 13 -20.38 13.47 -6.34
C ALA A 13 -18.97 13.00 -6.71
N SER A 14 -18.43 13.58 -7.77
CA SER A 14 -17.04 13.42 -8.22
C SER A 14 -16.06 13.63 -7.05
N ILE A 15 -14.85 13.07 -7.14
CA ILE A 15 -13.81 13.26 -6.09
C ILE A 15 -13.63 14.76 -5.79
N SER A 16 -13.69 15.61 -6.83
CA SER A 16 -13.61 17.06 -6.72
C SER A 16 -14.72 17.67 -5.84
N GLU A 17 -15.97 17.22 -5.98
CA GLU A 17 -17.09 17.70 -5.15
C GLU A 17 -16.98 17.23 -3.71
N ARG A 18 -16.44 16.03 -3.48
CA ARG A 18 -16.20 15.51 -2.13
C ARG A 18 -15.10 16.30 -1.41
N VAL A 19 -14.04 16.70 -2.12
CA VAL A 19 -12.97 17.55 -1.57
C VAL A 19 -13.48 18.95 -1.26
N GLU A 20 -14.35 19.53 -2.10
CA GLU A 20 -14.96 20.84 -1.86
C GLU A 20 -15.84 20.86 -0.59
N VAL A 21 -16.60 19.79 -0.32
CA VAL A 21 -17.36 19.66 0.94
C VAL A 21 -16.46 19.64 2.17
N LEU A 22 -15.25 19.06 2.07
CA LEU A 22 -14.29 19.05 3.18
C LEU A 22 -13.72 20.44 3.47
N HIS A 23 -13.58 21.29 2.45
CA HIS A 23 -13.19 22.69 2.62
C HIS A 23 -14.22 23.49 3.42
N GLN A 24 -15.52 23.19 3.28
CA GLN A 24 -16.60 23.90 3.96
C GLN A 24 -16.80 23.51 5.43
N LEU A 25 -16.24 22.38 5.87
CA LEU A 25 -16.44 21.84 7.22
C LEU A 25 -15.41 22.31 8.28
N ARG A 26 -14.60 23.34 7.97
CA ARG A 26 -13.53 23.90 8.84
C ARG A 26 -12.47 22.89 9.32
N TYR A 27 -12.26 21.80 8.59
CA TYR A 27 -11.16 20.87 8.87
C TYR A 27 -9.80 21.54 8.71
N SER A 28 -8.82 21.10 9.50
CA SER A 28 -7.43 21.51 9.36
C SER A 28 -6.85 21.07 8.01
N ARG A 29 -5.80 21.74 7.53
CA ARG A 29 -5.10 21.34 6.29
C ARG A 29 -4.60 19.89 6.34
N ALA A 30 -4.18 19.42 7.52
CA ALA A 30 -3.75 18.04 7.73
C ALA A 30 -4.90 17.05 7.57
N GLU A 31 -6.09 17.36 8.11
CA GLU A 31 -7.29 16.52 7.97
C GLU A 31 -7.79 16.51 6.53
N GLN A 32 -7.80 17.66 5.85
CA GLN A 32 -8.14 17.74 4.43
C GLN A 32 -7.21 16.88 3.57
N GLN A 33 -5.89 16.95 3.81
CA GLN A 33 -4.91 16.13 3.10
C GLN A 33 -5.14 14.63 3.33
N THR A 34 -5.41 14.22 4.58
CA THR A 34 -5.71 12.83 4.92
C THR A 34 -6.98 12.36 4.25
N LEU A 35 -8.06 13.14 4.31
CA LEU A 35 -9.35 12.78 3.73
C LEU A 35 -9.28 12.71 2.20
N SER A 36 -8.57 13.61 1.52
CA SER A 36 -8.35 13.51 0.07
C SER A 36 -7.62 12.21 -0.29
N ARG A 37 -6.54 11.86 0.44
CA ARG A 37 -5.81 10.59 0.23
C ARG A 37 -6.68 9.37 0.48
N LEU A 38 -7.56 9.42 1.49
CA LEU A 38 -8.52 8.36 1.77
C LEU A 38 -9.56 8.21 0.64
N LEU A 39 -10.09 9.31 0.13
CA LEU A 39 -11.06 9.28 -0.97
C LEU A 39 -10.43 8.77 -2.28
N GLU A 40 -9.21 9.20 -2.60
CA GLU A 40 -8.44 8.69 -3.74
C GLU A 40 -8.11 7.20 -3.58
N GLY A 41 -7.76 6.77 -2.37
CA GLY A 41 -7.44 5.38 -2.04
C GLY A 41 -8.65 4.45 -2.04
N LEU A 42 -9.86 4.96 -1.81
CA LEU A 42 -11.07 4.15 -1.62
C LEU A 42 -11.44 3.35 -2.87
N ALA A 43 -11.43 3.97 -4.05
CA ALA A 43 -11.79 3.28 -5.29
C ALA A 43 -10.83 2.13 -5.62
N VAL A 44 -9.53 2.36 -5.43
CA VAL A 44 -8.50 1.33 -5.63
C VAL A 44 -8.64 0.22 -4.59
N PHE A 45 -8.86 0.59 -3.33
CA PHE A 45 -9.04 -0.36 -2.23
C PHE A 45 -10.25 -1.27 -2.45
N GLN A 46 -11.41 -0.70 -2.82
CA GLN A 46 -12.62 -1.46 -3.13
C GLN A 46 -12.42 -2.41 -4.32
N ALA A 47 -11.80 -1.93 -5.41
CA ALA A 47 -11.53 -2.76 -6.58
C ALA A 47 -10.62 -3.96 -6.27
N VAL A 48 -9.63 -3.78 -5.39
CA VAL A 48 -8.71 -4.84 -4.96
C VAL A 48 -9.37 -5.81 -3.99
N MET A 49 -10.11 -5.30 -3.00
CA MET A 49 -10.83 -6.11 -2.01
C MET A 49 -11.77 -7.12 -2.67
N ASP A 50 -12.49 -6.71 -3.72
CA ASP A 50 -13.49 -7.58 -4.34
C ASP A 50 -12.91 -8.67 -5.26
N ARG A 51 -11.61 -8.60 -5.60
CA ARG A 51 -11.06 -9.37 -6.74
C ARG A 51 -9.71 -10.03 -6.54
N SER A 52 -8.92 -9.66 -5.53
CA SER A 52 -7.51 -10.06 -5.52
C SER A 52 -7.18 -11.12 -4.49
N GLU A 53 -6.83 -12.32 -4.98
CA GLU A 53 -6.11 -13.36 -4.25
C GLU A 53 -4.58 -13.26 -4.46
N ASP A 54 -4.13 -12.28 -5.25
CA ASP A 54 -2.73 -12.13 -5.64
C ASP A 54 -1.90 -11.51 -4.50
N VAL A 55 -0.96 -12.29 -3.99
CA VAL A 55 -0.05 -11.93 -2.90
C VAL A 55 0.69 -10.62 -3.19
N LEU A 56 1.12 -10.39 -4.43
CA LEU A 56 1.89 -9.22 -4.79
C LEU A 56 1.02 -7.95 -4.81
N VAL A 57 -0.22 -8.07 -5.25
CA VAL A 57 -1.20 -6.98 -5.21
C VAL A 57 -1.49 -6.60 -3.76
N VAL A 58 -1.70 -7.59 -2.89
CA VAL A 58 -1.92 -7.38 -1.45
C VAL A 58 -0.71 -6.70 -0.81
N TYR A 59 0.50 -7.24 -1.01
CA TYR A 59 1.75 -6.66 -0.50
C TYR A 59 1.95 -5.21 -0.95
N ARG A 60 1.83 -4.93 -2.26
CA ARG A 60 1.98 -3.56 -2.80
C ARG A 60 0.95 -2.61 -2.21
N LEU A 61 -0.28 -3.08 -1.97
CA LEU A 61 -1.32 -2.26 -1.40
C LEU A 61 -1.03 -1.91 0.06
N PHE A 62 -0.57 -2.88 0.88
CA PHE A 62 -0.11 -2.59 2.24
C PHE A 62 1.04 -1.57 2.25
N GLN A 63 2.05 -1.76 1.39
CA GLN A 63 3.18 -0.84 1.29
C GLN A 63 2.76 0.57 0.83
N LYS A 64 1.77 0.67 -0.05
CA LYS A 64 1.28 1.97 -0.57
C LYS A 64 0.37 2.69 0.42
N LEU A 65 -0.49 1.96 1.11
CA LEU A 65 -1.52 2.55 1.98
C LEU A 65 -1.02 2.80 3.40
N GLY A 66 -0.16 1.92 3.94
CA GLY A 66 0.45 2.08 5.26
C GLY A 66 -0.56 2.45 6.34
N SER A 67 -0.40 3.64 6.94
CA SER A 67 -1.26 4.16 8.00
C SER A 67 -2.65 4.63 7.55
N LEU A 68 -2.91 4.70 6.25
CA LEU A 68 -4.24 5.05 5.71
C LEU A 68 -5.21 3.85 5.74
N LEU A 69 -4.71 2.63 5.89
CA LEU A 69 -5.50 1.41 5.81
C LEU A 69 -6.69 1.38 6.79
N PRO A 70 -6.53 1.70 8.09
CA PRO A 70 -7.67 1.69 9.02
C PRO A 70 -8.77 2.68 8.62
N GLY A 71 -8.40 3.86 8.12
CA GLY A 71 -9.34 4.86 7.63
C GLY A 71 -10.08 4.40 6.37
N LEU A 72 -9.37 3.76 5.44
CA LEU A 72 -9.95 3.19 4.22
C LEU A 72 -10.91 2.04 4.51
N MET A 73 -10.57 1.20 5.48
CA MET A 73 -11.43 0.10 5.92
C MET A 73 -12.72 0.62 6.54
N LEU A 74 -12.64 1.64 7.40
CA LEU A 74 -13.81 2.26 7.99
C LEU A 74 -14.72 2.87 6.91
N LEU A 75 -14.14 3.55 5.92
CA LEU A 75 -14.88 4.10 4.78
C LEU A 75 -15.51 3.01 3.93
N ALA A 76 -14.77 1.95 3.60
CA ALA A 76 -15.27 0.82 2.83
C ALA A 76 -16.50 0.18 3.50
N LEU A 77 -16.42 -0.05 4.82
CA LEU A 77 -17.54 -0.56 5.62
C LEU A 77 -18.73 0.39 5.62
N ALA A 78 -18.49 1.69 5.76
CA ALA A 78 -19.55 2.70 5.72
C ALA A 78 -20.24 2.77 4.35
N THR A 79 -19.52 2.45 3.27
CA THR A 79 -20.04 2.44 1.88
C THR A 79 -20.64 1.09 1.45
N GLY A 80 -20.74 0.10 2.36
CA GLY A 80 -21.41 -1.17 2.08
C GLY A 80 -20.51 -2.29 1.54
N SER A 81 -19.18 -2.18 1.64
CA SER A 81 -18.28 -3.30 1.32
C SER A 81 -18.54 -4.52 2.22
N ARG A 82 -18.24 -5.72 1.71
CA ARG A 82 -18.45 -6.99 2.44
C ARG A 82 -17.55 -7.06 3.68
N TRP A 83 -18.16 -7.03 4.87
CA TRP A 83 -17.46 -7.12 6.17
C TRP A 83 -16.48 -8.30 6.24
N GLN A 84 -16.80 -9.44 5.62
CA GLN A 84 -15.91 -10.61 5.62
C GLN A 84 -14.56 -10.35 4.94
N VAL A 85 -14.56 -9.59 3.84
CA VAL A 85 -13.31 -9.24 3.14
C VAL A 85 -12.54 -8.23 3.97
N ALA A 86 -13.21 -7.17 4.44
CA ALA A 86 -12.59 -6.16 5.30
C ALA A 86 -11.94 -6.78 6.56
N ARG A 87 -12.60 -7.78 7.16
CA ARG A 87 -12.08 -8.49 8.32
C ARG A 87 -10.74 -9.18 8.05
N GLY A 88 -10.59 -9.88 6.92
CA GLY A 88 -9.33 -10.54 6.58
C GLY A 88 -8.16 -9.56 6.42
N TRP A 89 -8.42 -8.37 5.86
CA TRP A 89 -7.42 -7.31 5.78
C TRP A 89 -7.08 -6.70 7.15
N LEU A 90 -8.08 -6.61 8.05
CA LEU A 90 -7.86 -6.12 9.43
C LEU A 90 -6.95 -7.06 10.20
N GLU A 91 -7.27 -8.36 10.15
CA GLU A 91 -6.53 -9.40 10.86
C GLU A 91 -5.04 -9.39 10.45
N ARG A 92 -4.75 -9.23 9.16
CA ARG A 92 -3.38 -9.05 8.65
C ARG A 92 -2.72 -7.77 9.13
N TYR A 93 -3.45 -6.65 9.12
CA TYR A 93 -2.92 -5.36 9.57
C TYR A 93 -2.61 -5.34 11.07
N GLU A 94 -3.43 -6.00 11.88
CA GLU A 94 -3.26 -6.07 13.33
C GLU A 94 -2.20 -7.08 13.76
N ASP A 95 -1.91 -8.11 12.97
CA ASP A 95 -0.84 -9.06 13.26
C ASP A 95 0.53 -8.47 12.93
N PRO A 96 1.37 -8.08 13.91
CA PRO A 96 2.69 -7.53 13.65
C PRO A 96 3.66 -8.54 13.02
N LYS A 97 3.27 -9.82 12.91
CA LYS A 97 4.05 -10.88 12.26
C LYS A 97 3.58 -11.19 10.84
N ASP A 98 2.51 -10.56 10.35
CA ASP A 98 2.06 -10.79 8.98
C ASP A 98 3.12 -10.27 7.99
N PRO A 99 3.68 -11.13 7.12
CA PRO A 99 4.80 -10.76 6.26
C PRO A 99 4.40 -9.85 5.09
N LEU A 100 3.10 -9.71 4.79
CA LEU A 100 2.60 -8.81 3.74
C LEU A 100 2.28 -7.43 4.29
N ALA A 101 1.71 -7.36 5.50
CA ALA A 101 1.36 -6.11 6.17
C ALA A 101 2.57 -5.47 6.88
N HIS A 102 3.45 -6.29 7.47
CA HIS A 102 4.63 -5.86 8.24
C HIS A 102 5.88 -6.60 7.77
N PRO A 103 6.29 -6.44 6.49
CA PRO A 103 7.45 -7.13 5.96
C PRO A 103 8.72 -6.72 6.72
N VAL A 104 9.46 -7.72 7.23
CA VAL A 104 10.83 -7.53 7.73
C VAL A 104 11.78 -7.71 6.53
N PRO A 105 12.42 -6.65 6.02
CA PRO A 105 13.23 -6.77 4.80
C PRO A 105 14.42 -7.73 5.00
N LEU A 106 14.61 -8.65 4.05
CA LEU A 106 15.79 -9.54 4.05
C LEU A 106 17.11 -8.79 3.77
N LEU A 107 17.02 -7.60 3.17
CA LEU A 107 18.17 -6.82 2.75
C LEU A 107 17.92 -5.32 2.98
N ASP A 108 18.89 -4.66 3.63
CA ASP A 108 18.93 -3.21 3.77
C ASP A 108 19.70 -2.56 2.61
N GLY A 109 19.37 -1.32 2.28
CA GLY A 109 20.01 -0.52 1.24
C GLY A 109 21.51 -0.34 1.46
N ARG A 110 21.97 -0.21 2.72
CA ARG A 110 23.42 -0.09 3.00
C ARG A 110 24.16 -1.37 2.64
N VAL A 111 23.61 -2.52 3.04
CA VAL A 111 24.17 -3.85 2.74
C VAL A 111 24.18 -4.08 1.23
N LEU A 112 23.06 -3.77 0.56
CA LEU A 112 22.93 -3.87 -0.89
C LEU A 112 23.99 -3.03 -1.63
N MET A 113 24.13 -1.75 -1.25
CA MET A 113 25.11 -0.84 -1.85
C MET A 113 26.55 -1.33 -1.66
N GLN A 114 26.91 -1.76 -0.46
CA GLN A 114 28.25 -2.28 -0.16
C GLN A 114 28.55 -3.55 -0.95
N ALA A 115 27.62 -4.51 -0.94
CA ALA A 115 27.83 -5.81 -1.57
C ALA A 115 27.81 -5.77 -3.10
N LEU A 116 27.12 -4.79 -3.70
CA LEU A 116 27.02 -4.62 -5.16
C LEU A 116 27.83 -3.44 -5.70
N GLN A 117 28.57 -2.73 -4.83
CA GLN A 117 29.35 -1.52 -5.17
C GLN A 117 28.50 -0.46 -5.90
N LEU A 118 27.27 -0.24 -5.40
CA LEU A 118 26.35 0.74 -5.95
C LEU A 118 26.48 2.08 -5.23
N SER A 119 26.47 3.16 -6.00
CA SER A 119 26.27 4.50 -5.46
C SER A 119 24.81 4.70 -5.03
N PRO A 120 24.53 5.54 -4.02
CA PRO A 120 23.17 5.91 -3.67
C PRO A 120 22.40 6.45 -4.88
N GLY A 121 21.17 5.98 -5.09
CA GLY A 121 20.33 6.45 -6.19
C GLY A 121 19.07 5.61 -6.41
N PRO A 122 18.22 5.98 -7.40
CA PRO A 122 16.94 5.33 -7.66
C PRO A 122 17.05 3.82 -7.94
N ALA A 123 18.14 3.39 -8.57
CA ALA A 123 18.40 1.98 -8.85
C ALA A 123 18.48 1.12 -7.58
N VAL A 124 19.01 1.66 -6.48
CA VAL A 124 19.05 0.96 -5.18
C VAL A 124 17.64 0.73 -4.67
N GLY A 125 16.79 1.76 -4.73
CA GLY A 125 15.38 1.65 -4.34
C GLY A 125 14.61 0.65 -5.20
N GLN A 126 14.82 0.66 -6.52
CA GLN A 126 14.20 -0.30 -7.44
C GLN A 126 14.59 -1.74 -7.13
N LEU A 127 15.87 -2.00 -6.85
CA LEU A 127 16.35 -3.33 -6.46
C LEU A 127 15.75 -3.77 -5.12
N LEU A 128 15.70 -2.89 -4.11
CA LEU A 128 15.06 -3.20 -2.82
C LEU A 128 13.57 -3.50 -2.98
N THR A 129 12.86 -2.77 -3.85
CA THR A 129 11.46 -3.06 -4.17
C THR A 129 11.33 -4.46 -4.77
N GLN A 130 12.13 -4.79 -5.78
CA GLN A 130 12.08 -6.12 -6.42
C GLN A 130 12.43 -7.26 -5.45
N VAL A 131 13.40 -7.03 -4.54
CA VAL A 131 13.72 -7.98 -3.47
C VAL A 131 12.53 -8.15 -2.52
N GLY A 132 11.92 -7.06 -2.06
CA GLY A 132 10.73 -7.13 -1.19
C GLY A 132 9.55 -7.85 -1.85
N GLU A 133 9.34 -7.64 -3.15
CA GLU A 133 8.31 -8.35 -3.92
C GLU A 133 8.61 -9.84 -4.07
N ALA A 134 9.87 -10.22 -4.31
CA ALA A 134 10.29 -11.62 -4.36
C ALA A 134 10.15 -12.30 -2.98
N GLN A 135 10.46 -11.58 -1.91
CA GLN A 135 10.27 -12.04 -0.54
C GLN A 135 8.78 -12.26 -0.24
N ALA A 136 7.91 -11.31 -0.59
CA ALA A 136 6.47 -11.42 -0.36
C ALA A 136 5.86 -12.65 -1.05
N GLN A 137 6.39 -13.00 -2.23
CA GLN A 137 5.99 -14.19 -2.99
C GLN A 137 6.61 -15.51 -2.48
N GLY A 138 7.47 -15.47 -1.47
CA GLY A 138 8.17 -16.66 -0.97
C GLY A 138 9.22 -17.21 -1.94
N LEU A 139 9.75 -16.39 -2.84
CA LEU A 139 10.82 -16.78 -3.77
C LEU A 139 12.20 -16.78 -3.08
N ILE A 140 12.33 -15.96 -2.04
CA ILE A 140 13.55 -15.80 -1.25
C ILE A 140 13.19 -15.70 0.23
N HIS A 141 14.05 -16.26 1.07
CA HIS A 141 13.82 -16.42 2.51
C HIS A 141 15.02 -15.99 3.36
N THR A 142 16.19 -15.79 2.74
CA THR A 142 17.42 -15.44 3.47
C THR A 142 18.10 -14.19 2.91
N PRO A 143 18.90 -13.48 3.73
CA PRO A 143 19.70 -12.34 3.23
C PRO A 143 20.67 -12.72 2.09
N SER A 144 21.20 -13.95 2.10
CA SER A 144 22.08 -14.45 1.04
C SER A 144 21.33 -14.64 -0.28
N GLU A 145 20.12 -15.22 -0.23
CA GLU A 145 19.25 -15.36 -1.40
C GLU A 145 18.81 -13.99 -1.93
N ALA A 146 18.47 -13.05 -1.05
CA ALA A 146 18.12 -11.68 -1.42
C ALA A 146 19.26 -10.98 -2.17
N LEU A 147 20.50 -11.15 -1.71
CA LEU A 147 21.68 -10.62 -2.40
C LEU A 147 21.92 -11.27 -3.76
N GLY A 148 21.75 -12.59 -3.86
CA GLY A 148 21.83 -13.33 -5.12
C GLY A 148 20.79 -12.84 -6.13
N TYR A 149 19.54 -12.70 -5.68
CA TYR A 149 18.44 -12.18 -6.49
C TYR A 149 18.71 -10.74 -6.97
N ALA A 150 19.17 -9.86 -6.08
CA ALA A 150 19.50 -8.48 -6.43
C ALA A 150 20.60 -8.39 -7.50
N ARG A 151 21.62 -9.26 -7.45
CA ARG A 151 22.66 -9.34 -8.51
C ARG A 151 22.07 -9.70 -9.86
N GLN A 152 21.18 -10.69 -9.89
CA GLN A 152 20.54 -11.12 -11.13
C GLN A 152 19.72 -9.98 -11.75
N GLN A 153 18.90 -9.30 -10.94
CA GLN A 153 18.07 -8.19 -11.40
C GLN A 153 18.90 -6.98 -11.87
N MET A 154 20.03 -6.69 -11.20
CA MET A 154 20.95 -5.64 -11.62
C MET A 154 21.52 -5.88 -13.03
N GLY A 155 21.78 -7.14 -13.40
CA GLY A 155 22.20 -7.51 -14.74
C GLY A 155 21.16 -7.16 -15.81
N SER A 156 19.87 -7.35 -15.49
CA SER A 156 18.75 -6.97 -16.35
C SER A 156 18.55 -5.45 -16.46
N LEU A 157 18.86 -4.68 -15.41
CA LEU A 157 18.75 -3.21 -15.41
C LEU A 157 19.86 -2.51 -16.20
N LYS A 158 21.04 -3.14 -16.35
CA LYS A 158 22.17 -2.60 -17.15
C LYS A 158 22.11 -2.99 -18.63
N GLY A 159 21.14 -3.82 -19.02
CA GLY A 159 20.98 -4.35 -20.38
C GLY A 159 19.98 -3.60 -21.26
N ILE A 160 19.62 -2.37 -20.91
CA ILE A 160 18.75 -1.44 -21.68
C ILE A 160 19.57 -0.18 -21.96
#